data_AF-A0A9P9U8M1-F1
#
_entry.id   AF-A0A9P9U8M1-F1
#
_cell.length_a   1.000
_cell.length_b   1.000
_cell.length_c   1.000
_cell.angle_alpha   90.00
_cell.angle_beta   90.00
_cell.angle_gamma   90.00
#
_symmetry.space_group_name_H-M   'P 1'
#
loop_
_entity.id
_entity.type
_entity.pdbx_description
1 polymer ?
#
loop_
_entity_poly.entity_id
_entity_poly.type
_entity_poly.pdbx_seq_one_letter_code
_entity_poly.pdbx_strand_id
1 'polypeptide(L)'
;MSKLPIPDILLEKVEGVLLRDLPAEELGDSLLKQLEETYRVLTEKGVVHGDPNLHNFLRVNNERTVAIDFEFSYPLPSDIRNEHEFETLKDQIERQRMAEGR
;
A
#
# COMPACT_ATOMS: atom_id res chain seq x y z
N MET A 1 21.29 -28.98 -2.42
CA MET A 1 20.00 -28.48 -1.88
C MET A 1 19.07 -28.25 -3.06
N SER A 2 18.00 -29.03 -3.18
CA SER A 2 16.97 -28.80 -4.19
C SER A 2 16.24 -27.50 -3.86
N LYS A 3 16.35 -26.48 -4.71
CA LYS A 3 15.44 -25.33 -4.64
C LYS A 3 14.05 -25.89 -4.94
N LEU A 4 13.17 -25.91 -3.95
CA LEU A 4 11.76 -26.18 -4.19
C LEU A 4 11.28 -25.16 -5.23
N PRO A 5 10.49 -25.57 -6.24
CA PRO A 5 9.93 -24.62 -7.19
C PRO A 5 9.10 -23.59 -6.42
N ILE A 6 9.33 -22.31 -6.70
CA ILE A 6 8.44 -21.24 -6.23
C ILE A 6 7.09 -21.55 -6.89
N PRO A 7 6.01 -21.75 -6.13
CA PRO A 7 4.70 -22.00 -6.73
C PRO A 7 4.28 -20.77 -7.54
N ASP A 8 4.01 -20.97 -8.82
CA ASP A 8 3.49 -19.90 -9.67
C ASP A 8 2.06 -19.59 -9.23
N ILE A 9 1.82 -18.34 -8.83
CA ILE A 9 0.48 -17.83 -8.50
C ILE A 9 -0.01 -17.04 -9.71
N LEU A 10 -1.12 -17.48 -10.30
CA LEU A 10 -1.82 -16.70 -11.32
C LEU A 10 -2.80 -15.74 -10.64
N LEU A 11 -2.59 -14.45 -10.84
CA LEU A 11 -3.45 -13.37 -10.33
C LEU A 11 -4.14 -12.65 -11.49
N GLU A 12 -5.24 -11.97 -11.18
CA GLU A 12 -5.84 -11.01 -12.10
C GLU A 12 -4.84 -9.91 -12.45
N LYS A 13 -4.76 -9.54 -13.73
CA LYS A 13 -3.95 -8.38 -14.15
C LYS A 13 -4.64 -7.10 -13.68
N VAL A 14 -3.99 -6.40 -12.75
CA VAL A 14 -4.40 -5.05 -12.32
C VAL A 14 -3.52 -4.04 -13.03
N GLU A 15 -4.11 -3.17 -13.86
CA GLU A 15 -3.40 -2.05 -14.48
C GLU A 15 -3.33 -0.88 -13.49
N GLY A 16 -2.14 -0.64 -12.95
CA GLY A 16 -1.91 0.43 -11.97
C GLY A 16 -0.47 0.91 -11.98
N VAL A 17 -0.25 2.04 -11.31
CA VAL A 17 1.06 2.68 -11.13
C VAL A 17 1.46 2.56 -9.67
N LEU A 18 2.69 2.15 -9.39
CA LEU A 18 3.19 2.10 -8.02
C LEU A 18 3.21 3.50 -7.42
N LEU A 19 2.84 3.67 -6.15
CA LEU A 19 2.83 5.00 -5.54
C LEU A 19 4.21 5.64 -5.53
N ARG A 20 5.27 4.84 -5.43
CA ARG A 20 6.66 5.32 -5.54
C ARG A 20 6.96 5.99 -6.87
N ASP A 21 6.27 5.57 -7.94
CA ASP A 21 6.52 6.03 -9.30
C ASP A 21 5.48 7.09 -9.74
N LEU A 22 4.57 7.51 -8.85
CA LEU A 22 3.66 8.61 -9.10
C LEU A 22 4.38 9.96 -8.99
N PRO A 23 4.01 10.95 -9.82
CA PRO A 23 4.57 12.29 -9.71
C PRO A 23 4.03 13.02 -8.47
N ALA A 24 4.82 13.92 -7.89
CA ALA A 24 4.47 14.65 -6.66
C ALA A 24 3.11 15.36 -6.68
N GLU A 25 2.65 15.88 -7.82
CA GLU A 25 1.33 16.49 -7.95
C GLU A 25 0.17 15.51 -7.75
N GLU A 26 0.40 14.22 -7.99
CA GLU A 26 -0.59 13.16 -7.79
C GLU A 26 -0.59 12.60 -6.37
N LEU A 27 0.46 12.87 -5.59
CA LEU A 27 0.60 12.55 -4.17
C LEU A 27 -0.18 13.53 -3.27
N GLY A 28 -1.43 13.79 -3.61
CA GLY A 28 -2.30 14.76 -2.91
C GLY A 28 -3.39 14.13 -2.05
N ASP A 29 -4.28 14.98 -1.51
CA ASP A 29 -5.36 14.58 -0.60
C ASP A 29 -6.30 13.51 -1.17
N SER A 30 -6.49 13.50 -2.50
CA SER A 30 -7.31 12.46 -3.15
C SER A 30 -6.70 11.07 -2.99
N LEU A 31 -5.37 10.95 -3.10
CA LEU A 31 -4.66 9.69 -2.89
C LEU A 31 -4.72 9.27 -1.42
N LEU A 32 -4.57 10.23 -0.50
CA LEU A 32 -4.66 9.96 0.94
C LEU A 32 -6.02 9.39 1.34
N LYS A 33 -7.12 9.91 0.78
CA LYS A 33 -8.47 9.35 0.99
C LYS A 33 -8.60 7.92 0.46
N GLN A 34 -7.99 7.64 -0.69
CA GLN A 34 -8.00 6.28 -1.27
C GLN A 34 -7.20 5.30 -0.40
N LEU A 35 -6.05 5.73 0.13
CA LEU A 35 -5.26 4.94 1.06
C LEU A 35 -5.98 4.71 2.39
N GLU A 36 -6.66 5.72 2.92
CA GLU A 36 -7.49 5.59 4.12
C GLU A 36 -8.57 4.51 3.93
N GLU A 37 -9.23 4.49 2.77
CA GLU A 37 -10.18 3.45 2.41
C GLU A 37 -9.52 2.05 2.36
N THR A 38 -8.35 1.93 1.74
CA THR A 38 -7.59 0.67 1.70
C THR A 38 -7.24 0.18 3.10
N TYR A 39 -6.78 1.07 3.99
CA TYR A 39 -6.46 0.71 5.38
C TYR A 39 -7.71 0.42 6.23
N ARG A 40 -8.85 1.07 5.92
CA ARG A 40 -10.14 0.70 6.51
C ARG A 40 -10.48 -0.74 6.16
N VAL A 41 -10.37 -1.13 4.89
CA VAL A 41 -10.62 -2.51 4.45
C VAL A 41 -9.66 -3.49 5.14
N LEU A 42 -8.36 -3.19 5.21
CA LEU A 42 -7.39 -4.05 5.93
C LEU A 42 -7.79 -4.25 7.39
N THR A 43 -8.20 -3.17 8.06
CA THR A 43 -8.68 -3.19 9.44
C THR A 43 -9.95 -4.03 9.60
N GLU A 44 -10.94 -3.84 8.73
CA GLU A 44 -12.19 -4.63 8.73
C GLU A 44 -11.96 -6.12 8.47
N LYS A 45 -10.89 -6.47 7.75
CA LYS A 45 -10.48 -7.87 7.52
C LYS A 45 -9.57 -8.42 8.61
N GLY A 46 -9.21 -7.62 9.61
CA GLY A 46 -8.33 -8.04 10.70
C GLY A 46 -6.91 -8.36 10.21
N VAL A 47 -6.42 -7.60 9.22
CA VAL A 47 -5.09 -7.79 8.62
C VAL A 47 -4.26 -6.53 8.81
N VAL A 48 -2.99 -6.73 9.19
CA VAL A 48 -1.91 -5.74 9.11
C VAL A 48 -1.06 -6.08 7.89
N HIS A 49 -0.66 -5.06 7.12
CA HIS A 49 0.16 -5.30 5.94
C HIS A 49 1.57 -5.80 6.32
N GLY A 50 2.15 -5.19 7.35
CA GLY A 50 3.49 -5.48 7.88
C GLY A 50 4.63 -4.78 7.14
N ASP A 51 4.35 -4.10 6.01
CA ASP A 51 5.36 -3.39 5.23
C ASP A 51 4.79 -2.17 4.48
N PRO A 52 4.51 -1.06 5.19
CA PRO A 52 3.78 0.10 4.65
C PRO A 52 4.69 1.01 3.80
N ASN A 53 5.24 0.49 2.70
CA ASN A 53 6.10 1.22 1.77
C ASN A 53 5.40 1.57 0.46
N LEU A 54 5.77 2.70 -0.16
CA LEU A 54 5.14 3.18 -1.41
C LEU A 54 5.18 2.21 -2.60
N HIS A 55 6.11 1.27 -2.63
CA HIS A 55 6.21 0.25 -3.68
C HIS A 55 5.29 -0.96 -3.46
N ASN A 56 4.62 -1.05 -2.31
CA ASN A 56 3.63 -2.07 -1.99
C ASN A 56 2.19 -1.58 -2.20
N PHE A 57 2.03 -0.38 -2.78
CA PHE A 57 0.73 0.17 -3.10
C PHE A 57 0.70 0.61 -4.56
N LEU A 58 -0.41 0.27 -5.22
CA LEU A 58 -0.71 0.64 -6.60
C LEU A 58 -1.87 1.62 -6.61
N ARG A 59 -1.78 2.67 -7.42
CA ARG A 59 -2.92 3.48 -7.83
C ARG A 59 -3.56 2.86 -9.08
N VAL A 60 -4.86 2.62 -9.03
CA VAL A 60 -5.62 1.97 -10.11
C VAL A 60 -6.72 2.91 -10.58
N ASN A 61 -6.72 3.20 -11.89
CA ASN A 61 -7.72 4.03 -12.57
C ASN A 61 -7.99 5.41 -11.92
N ASN A 62 -7.03 5.96 -11.18
CA ASN A 62 -7.20 7.18 -10.37
C ASN A 62 -8.31 7.15 -9.31
N GLU A 63 -8.94 5.99 -9.07
CA GLU A 63 -10.14 5.85 -8.23
C GLU A 63 -9.86 5.14 -6.91
N ARG A 64 -8.89 4.22 -6.89
CA ARG A 64 -8.58 3.43 -5.70
C ARG A 64 -7.09 3.12 -5.59
N THR A 65 -6.70 2.72 -4.39
CA THR A 65 -5.40 2.10 -4.15
C THR A 65 -5.56 0.60 -3.91
N VAL A 66 -4.51 -0.16 -4.19
CA VAL A 66 -4.43 -1.60 -3.96
C VAL A 66 -3.13 -1.88 -3.24
N ALA A 67 -3.21 -2.53 -2.08
CA ALA A 67 -2.06 -3.09 -1.40
C ALA A 67 -1.63 -4.40 -2.06
N ILE A 68 -0.33 -4.60 -2.21
CA ILE A 68 0.30 -5.80 -2.79
C ILE A 68 1.48 -6.22 -1.91
N ASP A 69 2.00 -7.43 -2.13
CA ASP A 69 3.13 -7.96 -1.37
C ASP A 69 2.86 -8.10 0.13
N PHE A 70 2.03 -9.10 0.45
CA PHE A 70 1.61 -9.43 1.82
C PHE A 70 2.58 -10.39 2.53
N GLU A 71 3.85 -10.49 2.11
CA GLU A 71 4.84 -11.42 2.68
C GLU A 71 4.98 -11.25 4.20
N PHE A 72 4.92 -10.01 4.69
CA PHE A 72 5.06 -9.66 6.11
C PHE A 72 3.72 -9.47 6.85
N SER A 73 2.60 -9.83 6.21
CA SER A 73 1.28 -9.62 6.78
C SER A 73 1.02 -10.48 8.01
N TYR A 74 0.25 -9.94 8.95
CA TYR A 74 -0.11 -10.63 10.18
C TYR A 74 -1.51 -10.26 10.66
N PRO A 75 -2.15 -11.09 11.50
CA PRO A 75 -3.47 -10.78 12.05
C PRO A 75 -3.44 -9.52 12.91
N LEU A 76 -4.38 -8.60 12.65
CA LEU A 76 -4.64 -7.44 13.50
C LEU A 76 -5.50 -7.87 14.70
N PRO A 77 -5.05 -7.66 15.96
CA PRO A 77 -5.89 -7.82 17.14
C PRO A 77 -7.17 -6.98 17.03
N SER A 78 -8.31 -7.56 17.49
CA SER A 78 -9.65 -7.01 17.25
C SER A 78 -9.92 -5.63 17.88
N ASP A 79 -9.08 -5.21 18.81
CA ASP A 79 -9.18 -3.96 19.57
C ASP A 79 -8.32 -2.82 19.00
N ILE A 80 -7.55 -3.08 17.95
CA ILE A 80 -6.68 -2.07 17.34
C ILE A 80 -6.98 -1.83 15.85
N ARG A 81 -6.43 -0.74 15.31
CA ARG A 81 -6.58 -0.31 13.92
C ARG A 81 -5.21 -0.18 13.26
N ASN A 82 -5.17 -0.19 11.94
CA ASN A 82 -3.95 0.05 11.17
C ASN A 82 -3.48 1.52 11.13
N GLU A 83 -3.86 2.35 12.12
CA GLU A 83 -3.55 3.78 12.14
C GLU A 83 -2.03 4.04 12.09
N HIS A 84 -1.23 3.24 12.78
CA HIS A 84 0.23 3.41 12.81
C HIS A 84 0.91 3.11 11.46
N GLU A 85 0.49 2.04 10.76
CA GLU A 85 0.99 1.75 9.41
C GLU A 85 0.58 2.84 8.43
N PHE A 86 -0.66 3.34 8.55
CA PHE A 86 -1.13 4.39 7.69
C PHE A 86 -0.37 5.71 7.90
N GLU A 87 -0.10 6.11 9.14
CA GLU A 87 0.75 7.28 9.43
C GLU A 87 2.18 7.11 8.88
N THR A 88 2.74 5.90 8.98
CA THR A 88 4.06 5.59 8.39
C THR A 88 4.06 5.81 6.88
N LEU A 89 2.99 5.39 6.18
CA LEU A 89 2.87 5.58 4.74
C LEU A 89 2.68 7.07 4.38
N LYS A 90 1.91 7.84 5.16
CA LYS A 90 1.75 9.29 4.97
C LYS A 90 3.09 10.01 5.08
N ASP A 91 3.90 9.66 6.06
CA ASP A 91 5.25 10.22 6.22
C ASP A 91 6.13 9.97 4.99
N GLN A 92 6.03 8.79 4.37
CA GLN A 92 6.77 8.49 3.14
C GLN A 92 6.27 9.34 1.96
N ILE A 93 4.95 9.51 1.82
CA ILE A 93 4.34 10.36 0.78
C ILE A 93 4.86 11.79 0.90
N GLU A 94 4.84 12.37 2.10
CA GLU A 94 5.33 13.73 2.33
C GLU A 94 6.82 13.88 1.98
N ARG A 95 7.65 12.89 2.34
CA ARG A 95 9.07 12.89 1.97
C ARG A 95 9.28 12.87 0.46
N GLN A 96 8.51 12.07 -0.27
CA GLN A 96 8.60 12.02 -1.73
C GLN A 96 8.18 13.35 -2.38
N ARG A 97 7.07 13.95 -1.92
CA ARG A 97 6.62 15.28 -2.38
C ARG A 97 7.71 16.34 -2.22
N MET A 98 8.41 16.35 -1.09
CA MET A 98 9.48 17.31 -0.82
C MET A 98 10.75 17.07 -1.65
N ALA A 99 10.99 15.82 -2.06
CA ALA A 99 12.15 15.46 -2.88
C ALA A 99 11.98 15.87 -4.35
N GLU A 100 10.77 15.73 -4.90
CA GLU A 100 10.44 16.05 -6.29
C GLU A 100 10.01 17.50 -6.52
N GLY A 101 9.53 18.20 -5.49
CA GLY A 101 9.15 19.62 -5.56
C GLY A 101 10.32 20.62 -5.58
N ARG A 102 11.54 20.17 -5.89
CA ARG A 102 12.76 21.00 -6.02
C ARG A 102 13.20 21.11 -7.47
#